data_AF-A0A446ARH4-F1
#
_entry.id   AF-A0A446ARH4-F1
#
_cell.length_a   1.000
_cell.length_b   1.000
_cell.length_c   1.000
_cell.angle_alpha   90.00
_cell.angle_beta   90.00
_cell.angle_gamma   90.00
#
_symmetry.space_group_name_H-M   'P 1'
#
loop_
_entity.id
_entity.type
_entity.pdbx_description
1 polymer ?
#
loop_
_entity_poly.entity_id
_entity_poly.type
_entity_poly.pdbx_seq_one_letter_code
_entity_poly.pdbx_strand_id
1 'polypeptide(L)'
;MNSPCGFGIEEEYLLVDLASGRMLAAPSAAQIDLCRQVLGAHFAQEMFKGQIEVASPVFCSLAQAREFLAGCRTQLVQVLAEEGIGLLTAGSHPMGGWRNQQPADDEHFRQLFADYQQVARRSLLCGLHVHVGVPPGHDRIQLINQLLPWLPLLLLLSSSSPFWEGQATGYMSYRQVACGEWPHMGLPERLSDWQAYERYLALLRRTGSLREGFDCWWAIRPSRRFPTVELRVADACPNLEEALCIAGMFRCMVEHYLAQPRAAVHLSREAHWIAQENYWRAMRHGRHGRFICLEDEGQGSAGQWLARARAVFADAAQGFDGDRSFARAAVIIAQGSSADRQLAMAQQGMLAVVRELLQEVRSC
;
A
#
# COMPACT_ATOMS: atom_id res chain seq x y z
N MET A 1 -26.76 12.36 -8.86
CA MET A 1 -25.65 11.86 -8.03
C MET A 1 -25.23 10.53 -8.61
N ASN A 2 -24.00 10.41 -9.11
CA ASN A 2 -23.49 9.13 -9.58
C ASN A 2 -23.34 8.19 -8.37
N SER A 3 -23.67 6.91 -8.53
CA SER A 3 -23.46 5.92 -7.47
C SER A 3 -21.97 5.85 -7.11
N PRO A 4 -21.62 5.74 -5.80
CA PRO A 4 -20.23 5.59 -5.38
C PRO A 4 -19.56 4.39 -6.05
N CYS A 5 -18.27 4.52 -6.39
CA CYS A 5 -17.51 3.44 -7.04
C CYS A 5 -17.29 2.29 -6.05
N GLY A 6 -17.49 1.05 -6.49
CA GLY A 6 -17.10 -0.11 -5.69
C GLY A 6 -15.58 -0.16 -5.51
N PHE A 7 -15.10 -0.61 -4.36
CA PHE A 7 -13.67 -0.71 -4.07
C PHE A 7 -13.32 -2.00 -3.32
N GLY A 8 -12.08 -2.45 -3.43
CA GLY A 8 -11.53 -3.61 -2.71
C GLY A 8 -10.19 -3.27 -2.07
N ILE A 9 -9.84 -3.98 -1.02
CA ILE A 9 -8.60 -3.84 -0.24
C ILE A 9 -7.86 -5.17 -0.18
N GLU A 10 -6.54 -5.13 -0.36
CA GLU A 10 -5.63 -6.24 -0.06
C GLU A 10 -4.71 -5.83 1.09
N GLU A 11 -4.66 -6.64 2.15
CA GLU A 11 -3.75 -6.44 3.29
C GLU A 11 -2.76 -7.60 3.39
N GLU A 12 -1.47 -7.28 3.41
CA GLU A 12 -0.39 -8.26 3.57
C GLU A 12 0.06 -8.36 5.04
N TYR A 13 0.37 -9.58 5.48
CA TYR A 13 0.73 -9.89 6.87
C TYR A 13 1.93 -10.83 6.94
N LEU A 14 2.77 -10.62 7.96
CA LEU A 14 3.85 -11.50 8.35
C LEU A 14 3.44 -12.32 9.57
N LEU A 15 3.66 -13.63 9.49
CA LEU A 15 3.51 -14.55 10.61
C LEU A 15 4.77 -14.51 11.46
N VAL A 16 4.63 -14.18 12.75
CA VAL A 16 5.75 -14.02 13.68
C VAL A 16 5.60 -14.94 14.89
N ASP A 17 6.71 -15.41 15.44
CA ASP A 17 6.72 -16.09 16.74
C ASP A 17 6.47 -15.09 17.87
N LEU A 18 5.44 -15.30 18.71
CA LEU A 18 5.06 -14.36 19.76
C LEU A 18 6.12 -14.22 20.86
N ALA A 19 6.93 -15.26 21.09
CA ALA A 19 7.95 -15.25 22.13
C ALA A 19 9.16 -14.37 21.74
N SER A 20 9.69 -14.58 20.54
CA SER A 20 10.87 -13.89 20.03
C SER A 20 10.55 -12.62 19.21
N GLY A 21 9.33 -12.48 18.73
CA GLY A 21 8.90 -11.42 17.82
C GLY A 21 9.56 -11.51 16.43
N ARG A 22 10.07 -12.68 16.03
CA ARG A 22 10.72 -12.89 14.73
C ARG A 22 9.75 -13.52 13.73
N MET A 23 9.87 -13.15 12.46
CA MET A 23 9.13 -13.80 11.39
C MET A 23 9.47 -15.28 11.26
N LEU A 24 8.44 -16.09 11.04
CA LEU A 24 8.56 -17.52 10.76
C LEU A 24 9.10 -17.75 9.35
N ALA A 25 10.31 -18.29 9.25
CA ALA A 25 10.94 -18.63 7.98
C ALA A 25 10.20 -19.71 7.17
N ALA A 26 9.62 -20.66 7.89
CA ALA A 26 8.93 -21.82 7.33
C ALA A 26 7.81 -22.25 8.29
N PRO A 27 6.67 -21.53 8.33
CA PRO A 27 5.49 -22.02 9.03
C PRO A 27 5.10 -23.40 8.49
N SER A 28 4.53 -24.23 9.35
CA SER A 28 4.06 -25.57 8.97
C SER A 28 2.86 -25.47 8.02
N ALA A 29 2.62 -26.52 7.24
CA ALA A 29 1.44 -26.58 6.37
C ALA A 29 0.13 -26.38 7.18
N ALA A 30 0.06 -26.97 8.37
CA ALA A 30 -1.08 -26.80 9.28
C ALA A 30 -1.30 -25.35 9.70
N GLN A 31 -0.22 -24.60 9.99
CA GLN A 31 -0.32 -23.18 10.37
C GLN A 31 -0.83 -22.30 9.22
N ILE A 32 -0.40 -22.59 7.99
CA ILE A 32 -0.95 -21.91 6.81
C ILE A 32 -2.40 -22.34 6.54
N ASP A 33 -2.72 -23.61 6.75
CA ASP A 33 -4.09 -24.12 6.58
C ASP A 33 -5.06 -23.50 7.58
N LEU A 34 -4.63 -23.16 8.80
CA LEU A 34 -5.44 -22.36 9.74
C LEU A 34 -5.81 -21.00 9.14
N CYS A 35 -4.86 -20.30 8.52
CA CYS A 35 -5.13 -19.02 7.86
C CYS A 35 -6.12 -19.19 6.69
N ARG A 36 -5.96 -20.26 5.90
CA ARG A 36 -6.89 -20.60 4.80
C ARG A 36 -8.29 -20.90 5.29
N GLN A 37 -8.43 -21.63 6.40
CA GLN A 37 -9.73 -21.97 6.98
C GLN A 37 -10.47 -20.71 7.48
N VAL A 38 -9.74 -19.79 8.12
CA VAL A 38 -10.32 -18.52 8.61
C VAL A 38 -10.74 -17.62 7.44
N LEU A 39 -9.88 -17.46 6.44
CA LEU A 39 -10.10 -16.48 5.37
C LEU A 39 -10.90 -17.04 4.18
N GLY A 40 -10.95 -18.37 4.02
CA GLY A 40 -11.65 -19.03 2.92
C GLY A 40 -11.17 -18.53 1.56
N ALA A 41 -12.11 -18.04 0.74
CA ALA A 41 -11.82 -17.52 -0.60
C ALA A 41 -11.04 -16.20 -0.61
N HIS A 42 -10.85 -15.56 0.55
CA HIS A 42 -10.10 -14.31 0.71
C HIS A 42 -8.64 -14.54 1.07
N PHE A 43 -8.23 -15.79 1.26
CA PHE A 43 -6.82 -16.15 1.47
C PHE A 43 -6.05 -16.07 0.15
N ALA A 44 -4.92 -15.36 0.18
CA ALA A 44 -3.86 -15.50 -0.81
C ALA A 44 -2.53 -15.82 -0.10
N GLN A 45 -1.72 -16.67 -0.74
CA GLN A 45 -0.33 -16.86 -0.33
C GLN A 45 0.51 -15.78 -1.00
N GLU A 46 1.34 -15.10 -0.22
CA GLU A 46 2.24 -14.07 -0.73
C GLU A 46 3.64 -14.65 -1.00
N MET A 47 4.56 -13.80 -1.47
CA MET A 47 5.89 -14.17 -1.96
C MET A 47 6.75 -15.04 -1.02
N PHE A 48 6.57 -14.94 0.30
CA PHE A 48 7.29 -15.74 1.29
C PHE A 48 6.36 -16.71 2.02
N LYS A 49 6.90 -17.85 2.48
CA LYS A 49 6.13 -18.86 3.22
C LYS A 49 5.45 -18.29 4.47
N GLY A 50 6.17 -17.44 5.21
CA GLY A 50 5.68 -16.74 6.40
C GLY A 50 4.78 -15.53 6.13
N GLN A 51 4.38 -15.28 4.88
CA GLN A 51 3.59 -14.11 4.50
C GLN A 51 2.27 -14.54 3.86
N ILE A 52 1.19 -13.89 4.27
CA ILE A 52 -0.16 -14.12 3.76
C ILE A 52 -0.78 -12.80 3.32
N GLU A 53 -1.77 -12.87 2.44
CA GLU A 53 -2.56 -11.73 1.99
C GLU A 53 -4.05 -12.00 2.24
N VAL A 54 -4.77 -10.96 2.65
CA VAL A 54 -6.23 -10.93 2.71
C VAL A 54 -6.76 -10.13 1.53
N ALA A 55 -7.35 -10.81 0.54
CA ALA A 55 -8.01 -10.18 -0.60
C ALA A 55 -9.51 -10.06 -0.35
N SER A 56 -9.96 -8.85 -0.01
CA SER A 56 -11.35 -8.59 0.38
C SER A 56 -12.36 -8.70 -0.78
N PRO A 57 -13.67 -8.81 -0.48
CA PRO A 57 -14.71 -8.62 -1.49
C PRO A 57 -14.80 -7.15 -1.95
N VAL A 58 -15.68 -6.87 -2.91
CA VAL A 58 -15.98 -5.50 -3.32
C VAL A 58 -16.93 -4.85 -2.33
N PHE A 59 -16.54 -3.69 -1.80
CA PHE A 59 -17.29 -2.87 -0.86
C PHE A 59 -17.94 -1.67 -1.54
N CYS A 60 -19.05 -1.22 -0.94
CA CYS A 60 -19.73 0.02 -1.31
C CYS A 60 -19.52 1.13 -0.26
N SER A 61 -19.06 0.80 0.96
CA SER A 61 -18.76 1.77 2.02
C SER A 61 -17.58 1.34 2.90
N LEU A 62 -16.95 2.31 3.56
CA LEU A 62 -15.89 2.04 4.54
C LEU A 62 -16.40 1.27 5.77
N ALA A 63 -17.70 1.34 6.08
CA ALA A 63 -18.30 0.56 7.16
C ALA A 63 -18.24 -0.94 6.86
N GLN A 64 -18.59 -1.35 5.63
CA GLN A 64 -18.48 -2.74 5.18
C GLN A 64 -17.03 -3.22 5.19
N ALA A 65 -16.12 -2.38 4.67
CA ALA A 65 -14.69 -2.69 4.67
C ALA A 65 -14.14 -2.87 6.10
N ARG A 66 -14.54 -2.00 7.03
CA ARG A 66 -14.15 -2.08 8.44
C ARG A 66 -14.63 -3.37 9.09
N GLU A 67 -15.91 -3.71 8.93
CA GLU A 67 -16.51 -4.91 9.52
C GLU A 67 -15.79 -6.17 9.03
N PHE A 68 -15.56 -6.27 7.71
CA PHE A 68 -14.87 -7.41 7.11
C PHE A 68 -13.42 -7.53 7.62
N LEU A 69 -12.62 -6.47 7.49
CA LEU A 69 -11.20 -6.52 7.84
C LEU A 69 -10.98 -6.69 9.35
N ALA A 70 -11.81 -6.06 10.20
CA ALA A 70 -11.77 -6.30 11.64
C ALA A 70 -12.09 -7.78 11.95
N GLY A 71 -13.12 -8.34 11.31
CA GLY A 71 -13.46 -9.76 11.45
C GLY A 71 -12.31 -10.69 11.08
N CYS A 72 -11.66 -10.46 9.92
CA CYS A 72 -10.49 -11.22 9.48
C CYS A 72 -9.33 -11.11 10.49
N ARG A 73 -8.97 -9.89 10.88
CA ARG A 73 -7.86 -9.64 11.83
C ARG A 73 -8.13 -10.30 13.19
N THR A 74 -9.32 -10.14 13.76
CA THR A 74 -9.69 -10.74 15.05
C THR A 74 -9.63 -12.27 15.01
N GLN A 75 -10.21 -12.89 13.97
CA GLN A 75 -10.24 -14.36 13.87
C GLN A 75 -8.83 -14.93 13.65
N LEU A 76 -8.03 -14.33 12.77
CA LEU A 76 -6.65 -14.76 12.53
C LEU A 76 -5.81 -14.64 13.81
N VAL A 77 -5.88 -13.49 14.49
CA VAL A 77 -5.18 -13.27 15.76
C VAL A 77 -5.54 -14.34 16.78
N GLN A 78 -6.83 -14.66 16.93
CA GLN A 78 -7.31 -15.62 17.91
C GLN A 78 -6.76 -17.03 17.60
N VAL A 79 -6.96 -17.51 16.38
CA VAL A 79 -6.57 -18.87 15.98
C VAL A 79 -5.05 -19.04 15.98
N LEU A 80 -4.31 -18.05 15.50
CA LEU A 80 -2.84 -18.13 15.44
C LEU A 80 -2.19 -18.04 16.83
N ALA A 81 -2.81 -17.33 17.79
CA ALA A 81 -2.27 -17.21 19.12
C ALA A 81 -2.23 -18.55 19.88
N GLU A 82 -3.14 -19.48 19.57
CA GLU A 82 -3.16 -20.84 20.14
C GLU A 82 -1.90 -21.64 19.74
N GLU A 83 -1.31 -21.30 18.59
CA GLU A 83 -0.07 -21.89 18.06
C GLU A 83 1.19 -21.08 18.44
N GLY A 84 1.06 -20.05 19.29
CA GLY A 84 2.16 -19.14 19.63
C GLY A 84 2.54 -18.17 18.50
N ILE A 85 1.68 -17.99 17.49
CA ILE A 85 1.92 -17.17 16.32
C ILE A 85 1.20 -15.82 16.44
N GLY A 86 1.89 -14.75 16.06
CA GLY A 86 1.37 -13.40 15.94
C GLY A 86 1.16 -13.02 14.48
N LEU A 87 0.16 -12.17 14.27
CA LEU A 87 -0.12 -11.54 12.98
C LEU A 87 0.43 -10.10 12.99
N LEU A 88 1.48 -9.84 12.22
CA LEU A 88 2.10 -8.52 12.12
C LEU A 88 1.84 -7.94 10.72
N THR A 89 1.49 -6.65 10.65
CA THR A 89 1.44 -5.91 9.38
C THR A 89 2.10 -4.56 9.56
N ALA A 90 3.02 -4.23 8.65
CA ALA A 90 3.79 -3.00 8.57
C ALA A 90 4.60 -3.07 7.27
N GLY A 91 5.03 -1.93 6.70
CA GLY A 91 5.75 -1.91 5.43
C GLY A 91 7.00 -2.81 5.41
N SER A 92 7.65 -2.99 6.57
CA SER A 92 8.72 -3.94 6.81
C SER A 92 8.65 -4.49 8.24
N HIS A 93 9.19 -5.70 8.45
CA HIS A 93 9.37 -6.22 9.81
C HIS A 93 10.47 -5.45 10.55
N PRO A 94 10.23 -4.86 11.75
CA PRO A 94 11.20 -3.97 12.39
C PRO A 94 12.56 -4.61 12.69
N MET A 95 12.56 -5.88 13.15
CA MET A 95 13.79 -6.63 13.44
C MET A 95 14.38 -7.34 12.22
N GLY A 96 13.71 -7.31 11.07
CA GLY A 96 14.12 -8.02 9.86
C GLY A 96 14.34 -9.53 10.06
N GLY A 97 15.12 -10.10 9.13
CA GLY A 97 15.37 -11.54 9.05
C GLY A 97 15.28 -12.13 7.64
N TRP A 98 15.36 -11.29 6.60
CA TRP A 98 15.11 -11.67 5.19
C TRP A 98 16.02 -12.81 4.69
N ARG A 99 17.26 -12.89 5.18
CA ARG A 99 18.23 -13.94 4.79
C ARG A 99 17.78 -15.35 5.11
N ASN A 100 16.91 -15.50 6.12
CA ASN A 100 16.42 -16.79 6.58
C ASN A 100 15.07 -17.15 5.97
N GLN A 101 14.42 -16.24 5.22
CA GLN A 101 13.08 -16.45 4.70
C GLN A 101 13.11 -17.27 3.41
N GLN A 102 12.08 -18.08 3.21
CA GLN A 102 11.96 -18.94 2.05
C GLN A 102 10.86 -18.46 1.11
N PRO A 103 11.06 -18.55 -0.21
CA PRO A 103 9.99 -18.28 -1.17
C PRO A 103 8.83 -19.25 -0.92
N ALA A 104 7.61 -18.77 -1.13
CA ALA A 104 6.44 -19.62 -1.18
C ALA A 104 6.59 -20.70 -2.28
N ASP A 105 5.87 -21.82 -2.10
CA ASP A 105 6.02 -22.99 -2.97
C ASP A 105 5.38 -22.84 -4.37
N ASP A 106 4.66 -21.74 -4.60
CA ASP A 106 4.09 -21.42 -5.90
C ASP A 106 5.18 -21.20 -6.96
N GLU A 107 4.97 -21.76 -8.15
CA GLU A 107 5.91 -21.70 -9.27
C GLU A 107 6.21 -20.25 -9.69
N HIS A 108 5.20 -19.37 -9.61
CA HIS A 108 5.36 -17.95 -9.89
C HIS A 108 6.43 -17.32 -8.99
N PHE A 109 6.35 -17.56 -7.68
CA PHE A 109 7.30 -17.00 -6.73
C PHE A 109 8.69 -17.62 -6.86
N ARG A 110 8.80 -18.94 -7.09
CA ARG A 110 10.10 -19.58 -7.38
C ARG A 110 10.79 -18.95 -8.58
N GLN A 111 10.03 -18.68 -9.65
CA GLN A 111 10.55 -18.02 -10.84
C GLN A 111 10.99 -16.58 -10.53
N LEU A 112 10.23 -15.81 -9.76
CA LEU A 112 10.62 -14.46 -9.35
C LEU A 112 11.96 -14.46 -8.59
N PHE A 113 12.17 -15.41 -7.69
CA PHE A 113 13.45 -15.52 -6.97
C PHE A 113 14.60 -15.93 -7.89
N ALA A 114 14.34 -16.76 -8.89
CA ALA A 114 15.33 -17.11 -9.90
C ALA A 114 15.69 -15.93 -10.82
N ASP A 115 14.72 -15.09 -11.17
CA ASP A 115 14.94 -13.96 -12.08
C ASP A 115 15.62 -12.77 -11.39
N TYR A 116 15.15 -12.41 -10.19
CA TYR A 116 15.54 -11.18 -9.51
C TYR A 116 16.50 -11.40 -8.34
N GLN A 117 16.75 -12.66 -7.98
CA GLN A 117 17.81 -13.07 -7.05
C GLN A 117 17.77 -12.28 -5.72
N GLN A 118 18.79 -11.43 -5.51
CA GLN A 118 18.97 -10.70 -4.27
C GLN A 118 17.86 -9.67 -4.02
N VAL A 119 17.30 -9.09 -5.09
CA VAL A 119 16.19 -8.13 -5.01
C VAL A 119 14.93 -8.82 -4.49
N ALA A 120 14.58 -9.99 -5.03
CA ALA A 120 13.47 -10.80 -4.52
C ALA A 120 13.68 -11.22 -3.06
N ARG A 121 14.87 -11.73 -2.72
CA ARG A 121 15.20 -12.17 -1.35
C ARG A 121 15.10 -11.05 -0.31
N ARG A 122 15.42 -9.80 -0.69
CA ARG A 122 15.34 -8.62 0.20
C ARG A 122 13.93 -8.05 0.29
N SER A 123 12.99 -8.48 -0.54
CA SER A 123 11.67 -7.84 -0.63
C SER A 123 10.66 -8.37 0.37
N LEU A 124 11.10 -8.57 1.61
CA LEU A 124 10.28 -8.95 2.74
C LEU A 124 9.46 -7.74 3.24
N LEU A 125 8.46 -7.38 2.45
CA LEU A 125 7.71 -6.12 2.53
C LEU A 125 6.22 -6.42 2.58
N CYS A 126 5.45 -5.59 3.30
CA CYS A 126 3.98 -5.67 3.27
C CYS A 126 3.35 -4.39 2.70
N GLY A 127 2.45 -4.55 1.74
CA GLY A 127 1.64 -3.47 1.16
C GLY A 127 0.23 -3.38 1.72
N LEU A 128 -0.37 -2.20 1.51
CA LEU A 128 -1.82 -2.02 1.45
C LEU A 128 -2.16 -1.73 -0.01
N HIS A 129 -2.95 -2.59 -0.65
CA HIS A 129 -3.44 -2.31 -2.00
C HIS A 129 -4.91 -1.95 -1.98
N VAL A 130 -5.30 -0.96 -2.81
CA VAL A 130 -6.68 -0.50 -2.89
C VAL A 130 -7.11 -0.46 -4.34
N HIS A 131 -8.12 -1.25 -4.69
CA HIS A 131 -8.76 -1.26 -5.99
C HIS A 131 -9.98 -0.35 -5.98
N VAL A 132 -10.12 0.54 -6.96
CA VAL A 132 -11.35 1.33 -7.15
C VAL A 132 -11.88 1.10 -8.57
N GLY A 133 -13.15 0.73 -8.66
CA GLY A 133 -13.84 0.45 -9.91
C GLY A 133 -13.88 1.65 -10.85
N VAL A 134 -13.59 1.42 -12.12
CA VAL A 134 -13.63 2.44 -13.18
C VAL A 134 -14.73 2.06 -14.17
N PRO A 135 -15.75 2.92 -14.36
CA PRO A 135 -16.83 2.66 -15.31
C PRO A 135 -16.32 2.54 -16.77
N PRO A 136 -17.05 1.83 -17.64
CA PRO A 136 -16.75 1.78 -19.07
C PRO A 136 -16.69 3.19 -19.70
N GLY A 137 -15.74 3.38 -20.61
CA GLY A 137 -15.57 4.64 -21.34
C GLY A 137 -14.66 5.67 -20.66
N HIS A 138 -14.13 5.37 -19.47
CA HIS A 138 -13.04 6.13 -18.86
C HIS A 138 -11.69 5.48 -19.15
N ASP A 139 -10.71 6.29 -19.54
CA ASP A 139 -9.34 5.84 -19.76
C ASP A 139 -8.58 5.77 -18.41
N ARG A 140 -8.19 4.56 -18.02
CA ARG A 140 -7.50 4.32 -16.74
C ARG A 140 -6.11 4.94 -16.66
N ILE A 141 -5.44 5.15 -17.79
CA ILE A 141 -4.12 5.80 -17.85
C ILE A 141 -4.26 7.30 -17.65
N GLN A 142 -5.26 7.92 -18.27
CA GLN A 142 -5.56 9.33 -18.03
C GLN A 142 -5.97 9.59 -16.58
N LEU A 143 -6.77 8.69 -16.00
CA LEU A 143 -7.12 8.73 -14.58
C LEU A 143 -5.86 8.61 -13.68
N ILE A 144 -4.98 7.66 -13.97
CA ILE A 144 -3.71 7.50 -13.24
C ILE A 144 -2.84 8.76 -13.32
N ASN A 145 -2.75 9.38 -14.49
CA ASN A 145 -2.01 10.63 -14.68
C ASN A 145 -2.52 11.75 -13.76
N GLN A 146 -3.83 11.84 -13.55
CA GLN A 146 -4.44 12.83 -12.65
C GLN A 146 -4.21 12.49 -11.17
N LEU A 147 -4.18 11.20 -10.81
CA LEU A 147 -3.94 10.73 -9.45
C LEU A 147 -2.46 10.80 -9.05
N LEU A 148 -1.55 10.70 -10.01
CA LEU A 148 -0.10 10.57 -9.79
C LEU A 148 0.47 11.60 -8.80
N PRO A 149 0.15 12.91 -8.91
CA PRO A 149 0.73 13.90 -8.02
C PRO A 149 0.27 13.78 -6.56
N TRP A 150 -0.81 13.04 -6.28
CA TRP A 150 -1.38 12.85 -4.95
C TRP A 150 -0.88 11.58 -4.26
N LEU A 151 -0.24 10.66 -4.99
CA LEU A 151 0.29 9.42 -4.41
C LEU A 151 1.24 9.65 -3.22
N PRO A 152 2.15 10.65 -3.22
CA PRO A 152 3.03 10.81 -2.08
C PRO A 152 2.32 11.27 -0.81
N LEU A 153 1.13 11.88 -0.91
CA LEU A 153 0.29 12.18 0.26
C LEU A 153 -0.27 10.88 0.87
N LEU A 154 -0.70 9.93 0.05
CA LEU A 154 -1.15 8.62 0.54
C LEU A 154 0.02 7.85 1.16
N LEU A 155 1.20 7.90 0.53
CA LEU A 155 2.42 7.27 1.02
C LEU A 155 2.83 7.80 2.41
N LEU A 156 2.95 9.12 2.57
CA LEU A 156 3.39 9.69 3.86
C LEU A 156 2.41 9.35 4.99
N LEU A 157 1.10 9.27 4.70
CA LEU A 157 0.07 8.90 5.66
C LEU A 157 0.17 7.42 6.05
N SER A 158 0.48 6.54 5.09
CA SER A 158 0.60 5.10 5.32
C SER A 158 1.93 4.66 5.94
N SER A 159 2.94 5.54 5.97
CA SER A 159 4.32 5.16 6.31
C SER A 159 4.44 4.37 7.63
N SER A 160 5.01 3.17 7.54
CA SER A 160 5.06 2.21 8.65
C SER A 160 6.32 1.33 8.63
N SER A 161 7.36 1.75 7.92
CA SER A 161 8.58 0.93 7.75
C SER A 161 9.88 1.71 8.01
N PRO A 162 10.09 2.28 9.21
CA PRO A 162 11.31 3.04 9.49
C PRO A 162 12.55 2.19 9.77
N PHE A 163 12.37 0.89 10.02
CA PHE A 163 13.43 -0.04 10.40
C PHE A 163 13.72 -1.10 9.32
N TRP A 164 14.97 -1.53 9.27
CA TRP A 164 15.43 -2.67 8.48
C TRP A 164 16.50 -3.44 9.26
N GLU A 165 16.29 -4.74 9.49
CA GLU A 165 17.20 -5.59 10.27
C GLU A 165 17.54 -5.02 11.67
N GLY A 166 16.55 -4.41 12.33
CA GLY A 166 16.70 -3.82 13.65
C GLY A 166 17.40 -2.45 13.68
N GLN A 167 17.72 -1.88 12.51
CA GLN A 167 18.38 -0.58 12.39
C GLN A 167 17.43 0.47 11.83
N ALA A 168 17.48 1.68 12.41
CA ALA A 168 16.76 2.82 11.86
C ALA A 168 17.37 3.18 10.50
N THR A 169 16.55 3.16 9.45
CA THR A 169 17.01 3.35 8.06
C THR A 169 17.21 4.82 7.70
N GLY A 170 16.65 5.71 8.52
CA GLY A 170 16.48 7.11 8.20
C GLY A 170 15.30 7.39 7.27
N TYR A 171 14.56 6.40 6.78
CA TYR A 171 13.33 6.59 6.01
C TYR A 171 12.09 6.37 6.90
N MET A 172 10.96 6.94 6.52
CA MET A 172 9.66 6.66 7.15
C MET A 172 8.95 5.49 6.45
N SER A 173 9.15 5.37 5.13
CA SER A 173 8.82 4.18 4.35
C SER A 173 10.07 3.61 3.70
N TYR A 174 10.73 2.66 4.37
CA TYR A 174 11.81 1.88 3.77
C TYR A 174 11.28 0.85 2.77
N ARG A 175 10.01 0.44 2.89
CA ARG A 175 9.35 -0.41 1.90
C ARG A 175 9.54 0.15 0.50
N GLN A 176 9.20 1.43 0.29
CA GLN A 176 9.32 2.02 -1.04
C GLN A 176 10.77 2.15 -1.52
N VAL A 177 11.75 2.24 -0.60
CA VAL A 177 13.18 2.20 -0.95
C VAL A 177 13.57 0.82 -1.48
N ALA A 178 13.21 -0.24 -0.76
CA ALA A 178 13.46 -1.62 -1.18
C ALA A 178 12.69 -1.98 -2.46
N CYS A 179 11.46 -1.49 -2.61
CA CYS A 179 10.68 -1.57 -3.85
C CYS A 179 11.42 -0.95 -5.04
N GLY A 180 12.15 0.15 -4.84
CA GLY A 180 12.95 0.79 -5.89
C GLY A 180 14.10 -0.05 -6.45
N GLU A 181 14.48 -1.17 -5.79
CA GLU A 181 15.45 -2.12 -6.34
C GLU A 181 14.85 -2.99 -7.48
N TRP A 182 13.52 -3.06 -7.59
CA TRP A 182 12.84 -3.81 -8.65
C TRP A 182 12.76 -3.03 -9.96
N PRO A 183 12.98 -3.69 -11.11
CA PRO A 183 12.75 -3.04 -12.39
C PRO A 183 11.26 -2.72 -12.55
N HIS A 184 10.98 -1.54 -13.07
CA HIS A 184 9.61 -1.08 -13.35
C HIS A 184 8.70 -0.98 -12.11
N MET A 185 9.29 -0.86 -10.91
CA MET A 185 8.58 -0.56 -9.67
C MET A 185 8.79 0.91 -9.29
N GLY A 186 7.74 1.55 -8.75
CA GLY A 186 7.72 2.98 -8.43
C GLY A 186 6.68 3.75 -9.26
N LEU A 187 6.83 5.06 -9.38
CA LEU A 187 5.86 5.89 -10.08
C LEU A 187 5.73 5.50 -11.58
N PRO A 188 4.50 5.37 -12.12
CA PRO A 188 4.26 5.13 -13.53
C PRO A 188 4.96 6.11 -14.47
N GLU A 189 5.29 5.62 -15.66
CA GLU A 189 5.65 6.47 -16.80
C GLU A 189 4.49 7.38 -17.21
N ARG A 190 4.81 8.55 -17.74
CA ARG A 190 3.83 9.47 -18.30
C ARG A 190 3.37 8.98 -19.68
N LEU A 191 2.22 8.32 -19.71
CA LEU A 191 1.61 7.79 -20.94
C LEU A 191 0.33 8.57 -21.30
N SER A 192 0.05 8.82 -22.58
CA SER A 192 -1.07 9.70 -22.99
C SER A 192 -2.45 9.09 -22.76
N ASP A 193 -2.57 7.78 -22.91
CA ASP A 193 -3.82 7.03 -22.99
C ASP A 193 -3.55 5.52 -22.87
N TRP A 194 -4.64 4.75 -22.88
CA TRP A 194 -4.61 3.28 -22.87
C TRP A 194 -3.79 2.68 -24.02
N GLN A 195 -3.86 3.24 -25.22
CA GLN A 195 -3.14 2.71 -26.38
C GLN A 195 -1.62 2.89 -26.22
N ALA A 196 -1.18 4.00 -25.62
CA ALA A 196 0.22 4.22 -25.27
C ALA A 196 0.70 3.20 -24.24
N TYR A 197 -0.14 2.84 -23.27
CA TYR A 197 0.16 1.77 -22.31
C TYR A 197 0.26 0.39 -22.97
N GLU A 198 -0.65 0.05 -23.88
CA GLU A 198 -0.56 -1.21 -24.63
C GLU A 198 0.72 -1.27 -25.49
N ARG A 199 1.09 -0.17 -26.15
CA ARG A 199 2.35 -0.08 -26.90
C ARG A 199 3.57 -0.23 -25.98
N TYR A 200 3.54 0.38 -24.80
CA TYR A 200 4.60 0.27 -23.79
C TYR A 200 4.78 -1.19 -23.33
N LEU A 201 3.69 -1.86 -22.95
CA LEU A 201 3.74 -3.27 -22.55
C LEU A 201 4.17 -4.19 -23.71
N ALA A 202 3.68 -3.94 -24.92
CA ALA A 202 4.04 -4.72 -26.10
C ALA A 202 5.52 -4.60 -26.43
N LEU A 203 6.13 -3.42 -26.22
CA LEU A 203 7.58 -3.23 -26.32
C LEU A 203 8.31 -4.09 -25.29
N LEU A 204 7.99 -3.94 -24.00
CA LEU A 204 8.68 -4.67 -22.93
C LEU A 204 8.57 -6.19 -23.08
N ARG A 205 7.42 -6.69 -23.55
CA ARG A 205 7.20 -8.11 -23.82
C ARG A 205 8.02 -8.61 -24.99
N ARG A 206 8.00 -7.89 -26.12
CA ARG A 206 8.75 -8.26 -27.33
C ARG A 206 10.26 -8.25 -27.11
N THR A 207 10.77 -7.42 -26.20
CA THR A 207 12.20 -7.35 -25.86
C THR A 207 12.60 -8.27 -24.70
N GLY A 208 11.67 -9.04 -24.14
CA GLY A 208 11.93 -9.94 -23.01
C GLY A 208 12.14 -9.22 -21.66
N SER A 209 11.84 -7.92 -21.58
CA SER A 209 11.94 -7.12 -20.34
C SER A 209 10.74 -7.35 -19.41
N LEU A 210 9.59 -7.78 -19.96
CA LEU A 210 8.41 -8.16 -19.20
C LEU A 210 7.89 -9.51 -19.71
N ARG A 211 7.75 -10.49 -18.82
CA ARG A 211 7.20 -11.80 -19.18
C ARG A 211 5.70 -11.70 -19.51
N GLU A 212 5.22 -12.63 -20.32
CA GLU A 212 3.78 -12.74 -20.59
C GLU A 212 3.02 -13.10 -19.31
N GLY A 213 1.88 -12.43 -19.08
CA GLY A 213 1.10 -12.59 -17.85
C GLY A 213 1.57 -11.76 -16.64
N PHE A 214 2.73 -11.10 -16.73
CA PHE A 214 3.21 -10.17 -15.71
C PHE A 214 2.83 -8.73 -16.07
N ASP A 215 2.59 -7.92 -15.03
CA ASP A 215 2.31 -6.48 -15.14
C ASP A 215 3.46 -5.66 -14.54
N CYS A 216 3.53 -4.39 -14.91
CA CYS A 216 4.43 -3.43 -14.27
C CYS A 216 4.03 -3.25 -12.79
N TRP A 217 5.02 -3.27 -11.90
CA TRP A 217 4.82 -3.08 -10.46
C TRP A 217 4.76 -1.60 -10.07
N TRP A 218 3.99 -0.81 -10.81
CA TRP A 218 3.86 0.61 -10.52
C TRP A 218 3.14 0.87 -9.19
N ALA A 219 3.49 1.99 -8.58
CA ALA A 219 2.90 2.55 -7.35
C ALA A 219 1.39 2.82 -7.47
N ILE A 220 0.90 2.96 -8.69
CA ILE A 220 -0.52 2.87 -9.07
C ILE A 220 -0.57 2.22 -10.46
N ARG A 221 -1.55 1.35 -10.74
CA ARG A 221 -1.66 0.69 -12.05
C ARG A 221 -3.10 0.43 -12.46
N PRO A 222 -3.39 0.25 -13.77
CA PRO A 222 -4.62 -0.39 -14.17
C PRO A 222 -4.55 -1.86 -13.75
N SER A 223 -5.58 -2.37 -13.07
CA SER A 223 -5.64 -3.80 -12.79
C SER A 223 -5.84 -4.59 -14.09
N ARG A 224 -5.07 -5.66 -14.29
CA ARG A 224 -5.26 -6.59 -15.40
C ARG A 224 -6.49 -7.46 -15.23
N ARG A 225 -6.78 -7.87 -13.99
CA ARG A 225 -7.86 -8.80 -13.67
C ARG A 225 -9.21 -8.11 -13.51
N PHE A 226 -9.20 -6.89 -12.97
CA PHE A 226 -10.42 -6.16 -12.63
C PHE A 226 -10.48 -4.83 -13.41
N PRO A 227 -11.68 -4.31 -13.72
CA PRO A 227 -11.86 -3.00 -14.33
C PRO A 227 -11.65 -1.88 -13.30
N THR A 228 -10.49 -1.87 -12.65
CA THR A 228 -10.14 -0.96 -11.56
C THR A 228 -8.83 -0.23 -11.87
N VAL A 229 -8.60 0.87 -11.16
CA VAL A 229 -7.25 1.34 -10.85
C VAL A 229 -6.86 0.83 -9.47
N GLU A 230 -5.60 0.48 -9.30
CA GLU A 230 -5.06 -0.20 -8.12
C GLU A 230 -3.92 0.64 -7.54
N LEU A 231 -4.12 1.14 -6.31
CA LEU A 231 -3.11 1.80 -5.51
C LEU A 231 -2.17 0.76 -4.91
N ARG A 232 -0.85 0.92 -5.08
CA ARG A 232 0.17 0.01 -4.51
C ARG A 232 1.28 0.73 -3.74
N VAL A 233 1.27 2.06 -3.72
CA VAL A 233 2.27 2.90 -3.07
C VAL A 233 2.25 2.80 -1.56
N ALA A 234 1.11 2.47 -0.96
CA ALA A 234 0.95 2.51 0.49
C ALA A 234 1.73 1.40 1.19
N ASP A 235 2.39 1.73 2.30
CA ASP A 235 2.85 0.70 3.23
C ASP A 235 1.63 0.03 3.88
N ALA A 236 1.79 -1.21 4.35
CA ALA A 236 0.75 -1.85 5.14
C ALA A 236 0.53 -1.10 6.47
N CYS A 237 -0.73 -1.01 6.92
CA CYS A 237 -1.13 -0.21 8.07
C CYS A 237 -1.47 -1.11 9.28
N PRO A 238 -0.69 -1.09 10.37
CA PRO A 238 -1.01 -1.87 11.57
C PRO A 238 -2.35 -1.45 12.19
N ASN A 239 -2.65 -0.15 12.20
CA ASN A 239 -3.94 0.36 12.62
C ASN A 239 -4.98 0.29 11.48
N LEU A 240 -6.10 -0.40 11.73
CA LEU A 240 -7.17 -0.58 10.73
C LEU A 240 -7.81 0.75 10.29
N GLU A 241 -7.97 1.70 11.21
CA GLU A 241 -8.56 3.00 10.88
C GLU A 241 -7.65 3.84 9.98
N GLU A 242 -6.32 3.65 10.08
CA GLU A 242 -5.35 4.24 9.16
C GLU A 242 -5.42 3.57 7.78
N ALA A 243 -5.58 2.25 7.70
CA ALA A 243 -5.81 1.54 6.43
C ALA A 243 -7.07 2.05 5.70
N LEU A 244 -8.19 2.17 6.43
CA LEU A 244 -9.46 2.66 5.90
C LEU A 244 -9.37 4.14 5.47
N CYS A 245 -8.57 4.95 6.17
CA CYS A 245 -8.29 6.32 5.78
C CYS A 245 -7.64 6.39 4.39
N ILE A 246 -6.61 5.57 4.13
CA ILE A 246 -5.94 5.52 2.83
C ILE A 246 -6.92 5.07 1.74
N ALA A 247 -7.68 4.00 1.99
CA ALA A 247 -8.64 3.48 1.03
C ALA A 247 -9.75 4.48 0.68
N GLY A 248 -10.31 5.15 1.70
CA GLY A 248 -11.35 6.16 1.52
C GLY A 248 -10.85 7.41 0.81
N MET A 249 -9.65 7.89 1.12
CA MET A 249 -9.03 9.00 0.39
C MET A 249 -8.79 8.63 -1.07
N PHE A 250 -8.21 7.47 -1.35
CA PHE A 250 -7.95 7.04 -2.73
C PHE A 250 -9.25 6.90 -3.53
N ARG A 251 -10.29 6.30 -2.95
CA ARG A 251 -11.63 6.22 -3.56
C ARG A 251 -12.20 7.59 -3.88
N CYS A 252 -12.13 8.53 -2.94
CA CYS A 252 -12.59 9.91 -3.13
C CYS A 252 -11.85 10.61 -4.28
N MET A 253 -10.53 10.45 -4.36
CA MET A 253 -9.73 11.01 -5.46
C MET A 253 -10.14 10.44 -6.81
N VAL A 254 -10.38 9.12 -6.89
CA VAL A 254 -10.85 8.45 -8.11
C VAL A 254 -12.24 8.96 -8.50
N GLU A 255 -13.20 8.97 -7.58
CA GLU A 255 -14.58 9.43 -7.82
C GLU A 255 -14.62 10.89 -8.29
N HIS A 256 -13.79 11.76 -7.70
CA HIS A 256 -13.64 13.14 -8.12
C HIS A 256 -13.27 13.25 -9.60
N TYR A 257 -12.21 12.57 -10.03
CA TYR A 257 -11.75 12.64 -11.42
C TYR A 257 -12.69 11.94 -12.41
N LEU A 258 -13.40 10.89 -11.97
CA LEU A 258 -14.44 10.26 -12.80
C LEU A 258 -15.65 11.16 -13.04
N ALA A 259 -15.96 12.07 -12.10
CA ALA A 259 -17.07 13.03 -12.20
C ALA A 259 -16.75 14.27 -13.03
N GLN A 260 -15.47 14.59 -13.24
CA GLN A 260 -15.06 15.73 -14.06
C GLN A 260 -15.37 15.49 -15.55
N PRO A 261 -15.64 16.56 -16.33
CA PRO A 261 -15.74 16.46 -17.78
C PRO A 261 -14.49 15.81 -18.37
N ARG A 262 -14.66 15.02 -19.44
CA ARG A 262 -13.58 14.37 -20.19
C ARG A 262 -12.76 15.41 -20.98
N ALA A 263 -12.08 16.31 -20.29
CA ALA A 263 -10.99 17.07 -20.87
C ALA A 263 -9.74 16.19 -20.81
N ALA A 264 -8.95 16.19 -21.88
CA ALA A 264 -7.63 15.57 -21.87
C ALA A 264 -6.72 16.37 -20.92
N VAL A 265 -6.78 16.07 -19.63
CA VAL A 265 -5.83 16.61 -18.66
C VAL A 265 -4.54 15.83 -18.85
N HIS A 266 -3.65 16.40 -19.65
CA HIS A 266 -2.30 15.90 -19.76
C HIS A 266 -1.55 16.26 -18.48
N LEU A 267 -1.06 15.25 -17.75
CA LEU A 267 -0.04 15.45 -16.73
C LEU A 267 1.09 16.26 -17.38
N SER A 268 1.45 17.43 -16.84
CA SER A 268 2.60 18.17 -17.37
C SER A 268 3.88 17.43 -16.99
N ARG A 269 4.97 17.69 -17.71
CA ARG A 269 6.28 17.10 -17.36
C ARG A 269 6.72 17.57 -15.98
N GLU A 270 6.43 18.84 -15.68
CA GLU A 270 6.73 19.51 -14.43
C GLU A 270 5.94 18.89 -13.27
N ALA A 271 4.66 18.57 -13.47
CA ALA A 271 3.86 17.86 -12.48
C ALA A 271 4.39 16.44 -12.21
N HIS A 272 4.93 15.77 -13.23
CA HIS A 272 5.59 14.48 -13.04
C HIS A 272 6.89 14.61 -12.25
N TRP A 273 7.73 15.60 -12.52
CA TRP A 273 8.93 15.88 -11.72
C TRP A 273 8.60 16.18 -10.26
N ILE A 274 7.56 16.99 -10.02
CA ILE A 274 7.08 17.30 -8.68
C ILE A 274 6.58 16.03 -7.97
N ALA A 275 5.85 15.15 -8.68
CA ALA A 275 5.42 13.87 -8.12
C ALA A 275 6.61 13.00 -7.71
N GLN A 276 7.66 12.91 -8.54
CA GLN A 276 8.89 12.17 -8.24
C GLN A 276 9.62 12.72 -7.01
N GLU A 277 9.79 14.04 -6.93
CA GLU A 277 10.44 14.69 -5.80
C GLU A 277 9.63 14.51 -4.51
N ASN A 278 8.31 14.75 -4.57
CA ASN A 278 7.43 14.55 -3.41
C ASN A 278 7.35 13.07 -2.99
N TYR A 279 7.45 12.12 -3.92
CA TYR A 279 7.55 10.70 -3.64
C TYR A 279 8.78 10.40 -2.78
N TRP A 280 9.95 10.91 -3.16
CA TRP A 280 11.15 10.79 -2.33
C TRP A 280 10.99 11.47 -0.96
N ARG A 281 10.44 12.68 -0.90
CA ARG A 281 10.23 13.40 0.37
C ARG A 281 9.25 12.68 1.29
N ALA A 282 8.20 12.08 0.74
CA ALA A 282 7.24 11.28 1.49
C ALA A 282 7.90 10.01 2.06
N MET A 283 8.67 9.28 1.25
CA MET A 283 9.44 8.11 1.71
C MET A 283 10.40 8.48 2.83
N ARG A 284 11.18 9.56 2.65
CA ARG A 284 12.29 9.93 3.55
C ARG A 284 11.83 10.61 4.83
N HIS A 285 10.86 11.52 4.74
CA HIS A 285 10.50 12.42 5.83
C HIS A 285 9.08 12.19 6.36
N GLY A 286 8.24 11.42 5.66
CA GLY A 286 6.84 11.23 6.03
C GLY A 286 6.16 12.58 6.24
N ARG A 287 5.39 12.69 7.32
CA ARG A 287 4.70 13.93 7.72
C ARG A 287 5.61 15.12 8.06
N HIS A 288 6.89 14.88 8.35
CA HIS A 288 7.85 15.93 8.71
C HIS A 288 8.46 16.62 7.48
N GLY A 289 8.13 16.13 6.28
CA GLY A 289 8.61 16.68 5.02
C GLY A 289 8.00 18.04 4.65
N ARG A 290 8.65 18.69 3.69
CA ARG A 290 8.14 19.86 2.96
C ARG A 290 7.84 19.45 1.53
N PHE A 291 6.66 19.70 1.03
CA PHE A 291 6.21 19.19 -0.27
C PHE A 291 6.05 20.32 -1.27
N ILE A 292 6.48 20.08 -2.50
CA ILE A 292 6.31 21.04 -3.59
C ILE A 292 4.84 21.01 -4.00
N CYS A 293 4.23 22.17 -4.12
CA CYS A 293 2.85 22.28 -4.56
C CYS A 293 2.78 22.67 -6.04
N LEU A 294 1.84 22.07 -6.77
CA LEU A 294 1.74 22.22 -8.22
C LEU A 294 1.26 23.61 -8.66
N GLU A 295 0.45 24.27 -7.84
CA GLU A 295 -0.28 25.47 -8.27
C GLU A 295 0.58 26.75 -8.21
N ASP A 296 1.49 26.81 -7.23
CA ASP A 296 2.31 27.98 -6.92
C ASP A 296 3.81 27.69 -6.95
N GLU A 297 4.21 26.45 -7.25
CA GLU A 297 5.60 25.94 -7.22
C GLU A 297 6.33 26.23 -5.89
N GLY A 298 5.55 26.52 -4.83
CA GLY A 298 6.03 26.75 -3.48
C GLY A 298 6.21 25.46 -2.70
N GLN A 299 6.60 25.58 -1.43
CA GLN A 299 6.68 24.45 -0.51
C GLN A 299 5.69 24.58 0.66
N GLY A 300 5.02 23.49 0.99
CA GLY A 300 4.10 23.38 2.12
C GLY A 300 4.45 22.26 3.09
N SER A 301 3.97 22.33 4.33
CA SER A 301 3.99 21.19 5.26
C SER A 301 2.99 20.10 4.80
N ALA A 302 3.11 18.89 5.36
CA ALA A 302 2.12 17.83 5.12
C ALA A 302 0.68 18.29 5.41
N GLY A 303 0.47 19.07 6.48
CA GLY A 303 -0.85 19.61 6.83
C GLY A 303 -1.38 20.62 5.82
N GLN A 304 -0.52 21.49 5.27
CA GLN A 304 -0.91 22.40 4.19
C GLN A 304 -1.23 21.62 2.92
N TRP A 305 -0.49 20.54 2.64
CA TRP A 305 -0.76 19.70 1.47
C TRP A 305 -2.07 18.93 1.60
N LEU A 306 -2.37 18.38 2.79
CA LEU A 306 -3.67 17.76 3.07
C LEU A 306 -4.83 18.75 2.95
N ALA A 307 -4.65 19.99 3.41
CA ALA A 307 -5.67 21.03 3.27
C ALA A 307 -5.96 21.35 1.80
N ARG A 308 -4.92 21.42 0.95
CA ARG A 308 -5.09 21.57 -0.51
C ARG A 308 -5.81 20.37 -1.10
N ALA A 309 -5.41 19.14 -0.75
CA ALA A 309 -6.10 17.94 -1.19
C ALA A 309 -7.60 17.98 -0.83
N ARG A 310 -7.93 18.35 0.42
CA ARG A 310 -9.33 18.47 0.84
C ARG A 310 -10.10 19.51 0.03
N ALA A 311 -9.46 20.63 -0.32
CA ALA A 311 -10.09 21.65 -1.15
C ALA A 311 -10.32 21.15 -2.60
N VAL A 312 -9.34 20.47 -3.21
CA VAL A 312 -9.47 19.89 -4.55
C VAL A 312 -10.59 18.84 -4.59
N PHE A 313 -10.60 17.94 -3.61
CA PHE A 313 -11.51 16.80 -3.57
C PHE A 313 -12.81 17.09 -2.81
N ALA A 314 -13.12 18.35 -2.50
CA ALA A 314 -14.24 18.73 -1.65
C ALA A 314 -15.56 18.10 -2.11
N ASP A 315 -15.84 18.16 -3.42
CA ASP A 315 -17.10 17.65 -4.00
C ASP A 315 -17.26 16.12 -3.86
N ALA A 316 -16.18 15.36 -4.06
CA ALA A 316 -16.21 13.90 -3.89
C ALA A 316 -16.09 13.49 -2.41
N ALA A 317 -15.52 14.35 -1.58
CA ALA A 317 -15.45 14.14 -0.14
C ALA A 317 -16.80 14.39 0.55
N GLN A 318 -17.81 14.94 -0.16
CA GLN A 318 -19.17 15.11 0.34
C GLN A 318 -19.80 13.75 0.62
N GLY A 319 -19.71 13.31 1.87
CA GLY A 319 -20.20 12.01 2.31
C GLY A 319 -19.43 11.52 3.52
N PHE A 320 -20.06 10.62 4.27
CA PHE A 320 -19.52 10.11 5.53
C PHE A 320 -18.11 9.51 5.36
N ASP A 321 -17.88 8.73 4.30
CA ASP A 321 -16.60 8.05 4.06
C ASP A 321 -15.47 9.04 3.73
N GLY A 322 -15.74 10.05 2.88
CA GLY A 322 -14.78 11.08 2.52
C GLY A 322 -14.38 11.93 3.71
N ASP A 323 -15.35 12.50 4.42
CA ASP A 323 -15.10 13.33 5.60
C ASP A 323 -14.35 12.57 6.70
N ARG A 324 -14.76 11.32 6.98
CA ARG A 324 -14.06 10.47 7.96
C ARG A 324 -12.60 10.24 7.57
N SER A 325 -12.34 10.01 6.29
CA SER A 325 -10.98 9.75 5.79
C SER A 325 -10.09 10.98 5.91
N PHE A 326 -10.54 12.15 5.46
CA PHE A 326 -9.77 13.39 5.61
C PHE A 326 -9.59 13.81 7.08
N ALA A 327 -10.57 13.57 7.94
CA ALA A 327 -10.43 13.80 9.38
C ALA A 327 -9.38 12.87 10.00
N ARG A 328 -9.39 11.57 9.65
CA ARG A 328 -8.36 10.63 10.11
C ARG A 328 -6.97 10.99 9.59
N ALA A 329 -6.84 11.42 8.34
CA ALA A 329 -5.57 11.91 7.78
C ALA A 329 -5.02 13.10 8.57
N ALA A 330 -5.89 14.03 9.00
CA ALA A 330 -5.48 15.15 9.84
C ALA A 330 -4.98 14.67 11.22
N VAL A 331 -5.57 13.62 11.78
CA VAL A 331 -5.09 12.99 13.03
C VAL A 331 -3.70 12.37 12.83
N ILE A 332 -3.47 11.64 11.74
CA ILE A 332 -2.14 11.06 11.42
C ILE A 332 -1.08 12.19 11.28
N ILE A 333 -1.42 13.27 10.58
CA ILE A 333 -0.57 14.46 10.42
C ILE A 333 -0.42 15.27 11.71
N ALA A 334 -1.28 15.11 12.71
CA ALA A 334 -1.14 15.79 14.00
C ALA A 334 -0.35 14.93 15.00
N GLN A 335 -0.69 13.65 15.12
CA GLN A 335 -0.22 12.75 16.18
C GLN A 335 0.93 11.81 15.78
N GLY A 336 0.99 11.41 14.51
CA GLY A 336 2.08 10.59 13.97
C GLY A 336 1.54 9.44 13.13
N SER A 337 2.32 9.03 12.13
CA SER A 337 2.14 7.77 11.40
C SER A 337 2.58 6.57 12.25
N SER A 338 2.35 5.35 11.77
CA SER A 338 2.93 4.16 12.40
C SER A 338 4.45 4.24 12.49
N ALA A 339 5.13 4.75 11.46
CA ALA A 339 6.57 4.93 11.50
C ALA A 339 7.02 5.86 12.65
N ASP A 340 6.28 6.94 12.94
CA ASP A 340 6.56 7.82 14.08
C ASP A 340 6.41 7.08 15.42
N ARG A 341 5.34 6.29 15.58
CA ARG A 341 5.11 5.48 16.78
C ARG A 341 6.18 4.43 16.99
N GLN A 342 6.60 3.75 15.92
CA GLN A 342 7.68 2.76 15.96
C GLN A 342 9.01 3.39 16.38
N LEU A 343 9.36 4.57 15.83
CA LEU A 343 10.58 5.29 16.19
C LEU A 343 10.58 5.72 17.67
N ALA A 344 9.44 6.17 18.18
CA ALA A 344 9.29 6.50 19.60
C ALA A 344 9.43 5.25 20.49
N MET A 345 8.79 4.14 20.10
CA MET A 345 8.82 2.88 20.84
C MET A 345 10.21 2.22 20.85
N ALA A 346 11.04 2.46 19.83
CA ALA A 346 12.38 1.87 19.73
C ALA A 346 13.32 2.23 20.89
N GLN A 347 13.04 3.32 21.62
CA GLN A 347 13.75 3.65 22.87
C GLN A 347 13.59 2.57 23.95
N GLN A 348 12.53 1.76 23.87
CA GLN A 348 12.24 0.63 24.75
C GLN A 348 12.76 -0.72 24.17
N GLY A 349 13.44 -0.68 23.01
CA GLY A 349 14.00 -1.84 22.32
C GLY A 349 13.10 -2.36 21.19
N MET A 350 13.71 -3.07 20.23
CA MET A 350 13.02 -3.50 19.01
C MET A 350 11.89 -4.51 19.24
N LEU A 351 11.97 -5.32 20.30
CA LEU A 351 10.87 -6.22 20.66
C LEU A 351 9.64 -5.45 21.15
N ALA A 352 9.83 -4.29 21.80
CA ALA A 352 8.71 -3.42 22.17
C ALA A 352 8.04 -2.83 20.92
N VAL A 353 8.81 -2.47 19.90
CA VAL A 353 8.27 -2.04 18.58
C VAL A 353 7.39 -3.13 17.98
N VAL A 354 7.88 -4.39 17.94
CA VAL A 354 7.09 -5.51 17.41
C VAL A 354 5.82 -5.76 18.23
N ARG A 355 5.90 -5.69 19.56
CA ARG A 355 4.73 -5.84 20.45
C ARG A 355 3.68 -4.75 20.23
N GLU A 356 4.11 -3.51 20.02
CA GLU A 356 3.21 -2.40 19.69
C GLU A 356 2.46 -2.67 18.39
N LEU A 357 3.16 -3.11 17.33
CA LEU A 357 2.53 -3.45 16.05
C LEU A 357 1.53 -4.60 16.19
N LEU A 358 1.89 -5.65 16.93
CA LEU A 358 0.97 -6.76 17.23
C LEU A 358 -0.27 -6.28 17.99
N GLN A 359 -0.12 -5.31 18.90
CA GLN A 359 -1.23 -4.73 19.65
C GLN A 359 -2.13 -3.84 18.77
N GLU A 360 -1.55 -3.07 17.84
CA GLU A 360 -2.32 -2.27 16.89
C GLU A 360 -3.20 -3.16 16.01
N VAL A 361 -2.67 -4.29 15.51
CA VAL A 361 -3.44 -5.26 14.71
C VAL A 361 -4.60 -5.87 15.51
N ARG A 362 -4.40 -6.09 16.82
CA ARG A 362 -5.43 -6.64 17.73
C ARG A 362 -6.55 -5.65 18.06
N SER A 363 -6.32 -4.35 17.94
CA SER A 363 -7.20 -3.31 18.49
C SER A 363 -8.28 -2.82 17.50
N CYS A 364 -8.78 -3.72 16.65
CA CYS A 364 -9.71 -3.40 15.55
C CYS A 364 -11.17 -3.21 15.96
#